data_AF-A0A7C6H1K1-F1
#
_entry.id   AF-A0A7C6H1K1-F1
#
_cell.length_a   1.000
_cell.length_b   1.000
_cell.length_c   1.000
_cell.angle_alpha   90.00
_cell.angle_beta   90.00
_cell.angle_gamma   90.00
#
_symmetry.space_group_name_H-M   'P 1'
#
loop_
_entity.id
_entity.type
_entity.pdbx_description
1 polymer ?
#
loop_
_entity_poly.entity_id
_entity_poly.type
_entity_poly.pdbx_seq_one_letter_code
_entity_poly.pdbx_strand_id
1 'polypeptide(L)'
;MTFEGSSDADAELMEVLRKLRTNVKIIGCGGGGCNTIDRIMQEGIAGADIYAANTDAQHLLAVRAPHKILLGRRSTRGLGAGALP
;
A
#
# COMPACT_ATOMS: atom_id res chain seq x y z
N MET A 1 31.10 -11.80 17.75
CA MET A 1 31.74 -12.21 16.49
C MET A 1 31.09 -11.39 15.39
N THR A 2 31.65 -10.21 15.13
CA THR A 2 31.17 -9.26 14.12
C THR A 2 31.71 -9.74 12.78
N PHE A 3 30.81 -10.06 11.83
CA PHE A 3 31.19 -10.43 10.47
C PHE A 3 31.82 -9.21 9.78
N GLU A 4 33.14 -9.20 9.69
CA GLU A 4 33.90 -8.29 8.84
C GLU A 4 33.83 -8.78 7.39
N GLY A 5 33.51 -7.86 6.47
CA GLY A 5 33.72 -8.02 5.03
C GLY A 5 32.48 -8.48 4.27
N SER A 6 31.61 -7.54 3.89
CA SER A 6 30.89 -7.69 2.62
C SER A 6 31.97 -7.68 1.54
N SER A 7 32.17 -8.79 0.84
CA SER A 7 33.11 -8.84 -0.27
C SER A 7 32.66 -7.91 -1.40
N ASP A 8 33.58 -7.44 -2.25
CA ASP A 8 33.22 -6.66 -3.45
C ASP A 8 32.19 -7.41 -4.33
N ALA A 9 32.24 -8.75 -4.30
CA ALA A 9 31.26 -9.61 -4.96
C ALA A 9 29.84 -9.51 -4.33
N ASP A 10 29.73 -9.42 -2.99
CA ASP A 10 28.44 -9.24 -2.32
C ASP A 10 27.82 -7.87 -2.63
N ALA A 11 28.66 -6.84 -2.77
CA ALA A 11 28.22 -5.50 -3.16
C ALA A 11 27.71 -5.47 -4.61
N GLU A 12 28.44 -6.10 -5.54
CA GLU A 12 28.02 -6.22 -6.94
C GLU A 12 26.70 -7.02 -7.06
N LEU A 13 26.58 -8.13 -6.33
CA LEU A 13 25.37 -8.94 -6.31
C LEU A 13 24.17 -8.15 -5.75
N MET A 14 24.36 -7.40 -4.66
CA MET A 14 23.35 -6.50 -4.10
C MET A 14 22.87 -5.46 -5.12
N GLU A 15 23.79 -4.87 -5.90
CA GLU A 15 23.42 -3.89 -6.92
C GLU A 15 22.59 -4.50 -8.06
N VAL A 16 22.98 -5.68 -8.54
CA VAL A 16 22.20 -6.40 -9.57
C VAL A 16 20.81 -6.75 -9.04
N LEU A 17 20.70 -7.29 -7.83
CA LEU A 17 19.41 -7.62 -7.21
C LEU A 17 18.52 -6.38 -7.04
N ARG A 18 19.11 -5.23 -6.69
CA ARG A 18 18.37 -3.97 -6.55
C ARG A 18 17.81 -3.48 -7.88
N LYS A 19 18.52 -3.66 -8.99
CA LYS A 19 18.04 -3.32 -10.34
C LYS A 19 16.92 -4.24 -10.84
N LEU A 20 16.92 -5.50 -10.40
CA LEU A 20 15.88 -6.48 -10.76
C LEU A 20 14.60 -6.37 -9.90
N ARG A 21 14.66 -5.64 -8.78
CA ARG A 21 13.52 -5.50 -7.87
C ARG A 21 12.39 -4.74 -8.55
N THR A 22 11.24 -5.40 -8.69
CA THR A 22 10.00 -4.76 -9.15
C THR A 22 9.30 -4.08 -7.99
N ASN A 23 8.90 -2.82 -8.19
CA ASN A 23 8.11 -2.07 -7.21
C ASN A 23 6.63 -2.24 -7.50
N VAL A 24 5.95 -3.07 -6.72
CA VAL A 24 4.51 -3.30 -6.83
C VAL A 24 3.76 -2.40 -5.86
N LYS A 25 2.72 -1.71 -6.34
CA LYS A 25 1.78 -0.94 -5.52
C LYS A 25 0.36 -1.44 -5.75
N ILE A 26 -0.40 -1.63 -4.69
CA ILE A 26 -1.81 -2.04 -4.74
C ILE A 26 -2.65 -0.92 -4.13
N ILE A 27 -3.62 -0.42 -4.88
CA ILE A 27 -4.50 0.68 -4.47
C ILE A 27 -5.94 0.21 -4.51
N GLY A 28 -6.56 0.04 -3.34
CA GLY A 28 -7.99 -0.26 -3.23
C GLY A 28 -8.82 1.00 -3.22
N CYS A 29 -9.70 1.16 -4.21
CA CYS A 29 -10.57 2.33 -4.35
C CYS A 29 -12.02 2.03 -3.94
N GLY A 30 -12.64 2.95 -3.20
CA GLY A 30 -14.03 2.86 -2.77
C GLY A 30 -14.28 1.72 -1.78
N GLY A 31 -15.55 1.41 -1.50
CA GLY A 31 -15.90 0.45 -0.46
C GLY A 31 -15.39 -0.98 -0.73
N GLY A 32 -15.61 -1.50 -1.94
CA GLY A 32 -15.14 -2.83 -2.34
C GLY A 32 -13.62 -2.94 -2.32
N GLY A 33 -12.91 -1.96 -2.91
CA GLY A 33 -11.46 -1.95 -2.93
C GLY A 33 -10.84 -1.85 -1.54
N CYS A 34 -11.41 -1.00 -0.67
CA CYS A 34 -11.01 -0.91 0.74
C CYS A 34 -11.16 -2.26 1.47
N ASN A 35 -12.25 -2.99 1.25
CA ASN A 35 -12.44 -4.31 1.85
C ASN A 35 -11.41 -5.33 1.33
N THR A 36 -11.03 -5.26 0.05
CA THR A 36 -9.99 -6.12 -0.50
C THR A 36 -8.62 -5.81 0.12
N ILE A 37 -8.27 -4.53 0.28
CA ILE A 37 -7.03 -4.12 0.96
C ILE A 37 -7.00 -4.65 2.39
N ASP A 38 -8.13 -4.60 3.07
CA ASP A 38 -8.25 -5.08 4.44
C ASP A 38 -7.94 -6.59 4.57
N ARG A 39 -8.39 -7.39 3.59
CA ARG A 39 -8.06 -8.82 3.49
C ARG A 39 -6.59 -9.06 3.13
N ILE A 40 -6.07 -8.32 2.16
CA ILE A 40 -4.65 -8.38 1.76
C ILE A 40 -3.74 -8.16 2.98
N MET A 41 -4.08 -7.19 3.82
CA MET A 41 -3.34 -6.88 5.04
C MET A 41 -3.50 -7.95 6.12
N GLN A 42 -4.66 -8.61 6.23
CA GLN A 42 -4.85 -9.76 7.13
C GLN A 42 -4.05 -10.98 6.72
N GLU A 43 -3.97 -11.25 5.41
CA GLU A 43 -3.25 -12.39 4.87
C GLU A 43 -1.73 -12.21 4.90
N GLY A 44 -1.24 -10.99 5.17
CA GLY A 44 0.19 -10.70 5.32
C GLY A 44 0.94 -10.72 3.99
N ILE A 45 0.29 -10.32 2.89
CA ILE A 45 0.90 -10.30 1.56
C ILE A 45 2.12 -9.36 1.58
N ALA A 46 3.28 -9.92 1.26
CA ALA A 46 4.56 -9.21 1.21
C ALA A 46 4.94 -8.81 -0.22
N GLY A 47 5.84 -7.83 -0.35
CA GLY A 47 6.41 -7.42 -1.64
C GLY A 47 5.58 -6.37 -2.41
N ALA A 48 4.42 -5.97 -1.89
CA ALA A 48 3.63 -4.88 -2.43
C ALA A 48 3.45 -3.77 -1.40
N ASP A 49 3.43 -2.54 -1.88
CA ASP A 49 3.15 -1.34 -1.10
C ASP A 49 1.66 -0.97 -1.21
N ILE A 50 0.98 -0.85 -0.08
CA ILE A 50 -0.48 -1.02 0.03
C ILE A 50 -1.16 0.32 0.36
N TYR A 51 -2.18 0.67 -0.43
CA TYR A 51 -2.92 1.93 -0.31
C TYR A 51 -4.42 1.69 -0.31
N ALA A 52 -5.15 2.40 0.54
CA ALA A 52 -6.59 2.50 0.50
C ALA A 52 -7.02 3.93 0.14
N ALA A 53 -7.96 4.09 -0.78
CA ALA A 53 -8.48 5.37 -1.21
C ALA A 53 -10.01 5.35 -1.22
N ASN A 54 -10.64 6.27 -0.49
CA ASN A 54 -12.11 6.33 -0.43
C ASN A 54 -12.58 7.77 -0.21
N THR A 55 -13.81 8.08 -0.63
CA THR A 55 -14.50 9.36 -0.33
C THR A 55 -15.24 9.32 1.00
N ASP A 56 -15.51 8.12 1.52
CA ASP A 56 -16.08 7.88 2.84
C ASP A 56 -14.94 7.81 3.88
N ALA A 57 -14.91 8.80 4.77
CA ALA A 57 -13.88 8.91 5.79
C ALA A 57 -14.03 7.87 6.92
N GLN A 58 -15.26 7.46 7.23
CA GLN A 58 -15.54 6.49 8.29
C GLN A 58 -15.06 5.11 7.85
N HIS A 59 -15.41 4.71 6.63
CA HIS A 59 -14.94 3.44 6.09
C HIS A 59 -13.42 3.43 5.94
N LEU A 60 -12.83 4.49 5.40
CA LEU A 60 -11.37 4.57 5.24
C LEU A 60 -10.62 4.51 6.58
N LEU A 61 -11.18 5.10 7.64
CA LEU A 61 -10.59 5.03 8.98
C LEU A 61 -10.53 3.60 9.51
N ALA A 62 -11.56 2.79 9.25
CA ALA A 62 -11.64 1.39 9.72
C ALA A 62 -10.71 0.42 8.97
N VAL A 63 -10.32 0.72 7.73
CA VAL A 63 -9.45 -0.14 6.91
C VAL A 63 -8.05 -0.25 7.53
N ARG A 64 -7.49 -1.45 7.59
CA ARG A 64 -6.07 -1.70 7.85
C ARG A 64 -5.33 -1.50 6.55
N ALA A 65 -4.73 -0.33 6.39
CA ALA A 65 -3.83 -0.03 5.29
C ALA A 65 -2.74 0.90 5.83
N PRO A 66 -1.47 0.70 5.44
CA PRO A 66 -0.38 1.57 5.88
C PRO A 66 -0.51 2.98 5.27
N HIS A 67 -1.11 3.08 4.09
CA HIS A 67 -1.37 4.34 3.42
C HIS A 67 -2.87 4.53 3.15
N LYS A 68 -3.43 5.66 3.57
CA LYS A 68 -4.86 5.99 3.43
C LYS A 68 -5.04 7.35 2.77
N ILE A 69 -5.89 7.44 1.76
CA ILE A 69 -6.13 8.63 0.96
C ILE A 69 -7.62 8.98 0.97
N LEU A 70 -7.98 10.07 1.66
CA LEU A 70 -9.35 10.60 1.62
C LEU A 70 -9.55 11.41 0.34
N LEU A 71 -10.33 10.85 -0.58
CA LEU A 71 -10.69 11.48 -1.84
C LEU A 71 -11.81 12.51 -1.64
N GLY A 72 -11.80 13.57 -2.45
CA GLY A 72 -12.92 14.51 -2.52
C GLY A 72 -13.18 15.28 -1.22
N ARG A 73 -12.18 15.48 -0.35
CA ARG A 73 -12.33 16.09 0.99
C ARG A 73 -13.15 17.40 0.99
N ARG A 74 -13.03 18.23 -0.05
CA ARG A 74 -13.82 19.47 -0.19
C ARG A 74 -15.23 19.22 -0.74
N SER A 75 -15.38 18.29 -1.67
CA SER A 75 -16.63 18.03 -2.40
C SER A 75 -17.60 17.15 -1.61
N THR A 76 -17.11 16.06 -1.00
CA THR A 76 -17.91 15.07 -0.28
C THR A 76 -17.92 15.32 1.23
N ARG A 77 -16.97 16.11 1.74
CA ARG A 77 -16.74 16.34 3.18
C ARG A 77 -16.55 15.04 3.97
N GLY A 78 -16.13 13.96 3.31
CA GLY A 78 -15.91 12.65 3.93
C GLY A 78 -17.17 11.79 4.09
N LEU A 79 -18.29 12.16 3.48
CA LEU A 79 -19.58 11.45 3.58
C LEU A 79 -19.79 10.39 2.48
N GLY A 80 -18.81 10.18 1.61
CA GLY A 80 -18.95 9.32 0.44
C GLY A 80 -19.49 10.05 -0.80
N ALA A 81 -19.41 9.38 -1.95
CA ALA A 81 -19.86 9.90 -3.25
C ALA A 81 -21.31 9.53 -3.60
N GLY A 82 -22.00 8.75 -2.76
CA GLY A 82 -23.42 8.40 -2.98
C GLY A 82 -23.67 7.56 -4.24
N ALA A 83 -22.72 6.71 -4.64
CA ALA A 83 -22.75 5.91 -5.87
C ALA A 83 -22.82 6.73 -7.18
N LEU A 84 -22.43 8.00 -7.13
CA LEU A 84 -22.24 8.85 -8.31
C LEU A 84 -20.77 8.71 -8.79
N PRO A 85 -20.53 8.17 -10.00
CA PRO A 85 -19.19 8.13 -10.60
C PRO A 85 -18.70 9.53 -11.00
#